data_AF-A0A497FI66-F1
#
_entry.id   AF-A0A497FI66-F1
#
_cell.length_a   1.000
_cell.length_b   1.000
_cell.length_c   1.000
_cell.angle_alpha   90.00
_cell.angle_beta   90.00
_cell.angle_gamma   90.00
#
_symmetry.space_group_name_H-M   'P 1'
#
loop_
_entity.id
_entity.type
_entity.pdbx_description
1 polymer ?
#
loop_
_entity_poly.entity_id
_entity_poly.type
_entity_poly.pdbx_seq_one_letter_code
_entity_poly.pdbx_strand_id
1 'polypeptide(L)'
;MSRKPKINVSKIEELIREGKNTYEIARRLNVTPPTIKYWIKKLKLDYKGQKSWKLAKNPELKRKLFKMIKEGNSPKEIAKSLGVTPKTIKYWINKFNLDLEKVKGGSKLQRCPICGKLIHEYNLQLHLRLVHNISG
;
A
#
# COMPACT_ATOMS: atom_id res chain seq x y z
N MET A 1 -40.27 -2.39 16.78
CA MET A 1 -39.15 -1.67 17.43
C MET A 1 -37.96 -2.61 17.55
N SER A 2 -36.94 -2.45 16.71
CA SER A 2 -35.81 -3.39 16.63
C SER A 2 -34.91 -3.28 17.86
N ARG A 3 -34.80 -4.37 18.62
CA ARG A 3 -33.90 -4.52 19.78
C ARG A 3 -32.47 -4.20 19.34
N LYS A 4 -31.93 -3.07 19.78
CA LYS A 4 -30.54 -2.67 19.50
C LYS A 4 -29.62 -3.74 20.09
N PRO A 5 -28.68 -4.33 19.31
CA PRO A 5 -27.74 -5.29 19.85
C PRO A 5 -26.96 -4.63 21.00
N LYS A 6 -26.86 -5.33 22.13
CA LYS A 6 -26.18 -4.88 23.34
C LYS A 6 -24.67 -4.92 23.05
N ILE A 7 -24.17 -3.91 22.35
CA ILE A 7 -22.75 -3.78 22.04
C ILE A 7 -21.99 -3.53 23.33
N ASN A 8 -21.00 -4.37 23.60
CA ASN A 8 -20.13 -4.23 24.74
C ASN A 8 -19.09 -3.14 24.43
N VAL A 9 -19.40 -1.94 24.89
CA VAL A 9 -18.61 -0.73 24.65
C VAL A 9 -17.21 -0.81 25.26
N SER A 10 -17.09 -1.39 26.45
CA SER A 10 -15.80 -1.63 27.10
C SER A 10 -14.91 -2.56 26.27
N LYS A 11 -15.51 -3.54 25.59
CA LYS A 11 -14.79 -4.45 24.68
C LYS A 11 -14.27 -3.71 23.44
N ILE A 12 -14.99 -2.70 22.94
CA ILE A 12 -14.50 -1.86 21.83
C ILE A 12 -13.25 -1.09 22.27
N GLU A 13 -13.28 -0.48 23.45
CA GLU A 13 -12.13 0.27 23.99
C GLU A 13 -10.91 -0.61 24.22
N GLU A 14 -11.09 -1.80 24.81
CA GLU A 14 -10.04 -2.81 25.00
C GLU A 14 -9.38 -3.15 23.66
N LEU A 15 -10.18 -3.48 22.64
CA LEU A 15 -9.68 -3.83 21.32
C LEU A 15 -8.98 -2.67 20.61
N ILE A 16 -9.42 -1.43 20.86
CA ILE A 16 -8.74 -0.23 20.34
C ILE A 16 -7.38 -0.04 21.01
N ARG A 17 -7.27 -0.29 22.32
CA ARG A 17 -6.01 -0.26 23.07
C ARG A 17 -5.05 -1.37 22.64
N GLU A 18 -5.55 -2.57 22.33
CA GLU A 18 -4.80 -3.63 21.63
C GLU A 18 -4.39 -3.23 20.20
N GLY A 19 -4.87 -2.08 19.71
CA GLY A 19 -4.59 -1.56 18.40
C GLY A 19 -5.41 -2.21 17.28
N LYS A 20 -6.40 -3.05 17.56
CA LYS A 20 -7.17 -3.71 16.49
C LYS A 20 -7.86 -2.69 15.59
N ASN A 21 -7.90 -2.98 14.28
CA ASN A 21 -8.61 -2.13 13.34
C ASN A 21 -10.12 -2.38 13.35
N THR A 22 -10.92 -1.43 12.85
CA THR A 22 -12.39 -1.55 12.84
C THR A 22 -12.96 -2.84 12.23
N TYR A 23 -12.27 -3.46 11.26
CA TYR A 23 -12.72 -4.74 10.68
C TYR A 23 -12.43 -5.92 11.61
N GLU A 24 -11.26 -5.92 12.27
CA GLU A 24 -10.91 -6.95 13.27
C GLU A 24 -11.85 -6.84 14.48
N ILE A 25 -12.13 -5.62 14.94
CA ILE A 25 -13.10 -5.35 16.03
C ILE A 25 -14.49 -5.84 15.62
N ALA A 26 -14.96 -5.46 14.43
CA ALA A 26 -16.25 -5.87 13.90
C ALA A 26 -16.39 -7.40 13.84
N ARG A 27 -15.35 -8.09 13.36
CA ARG A 27 -15.32 -9.56 13.30
C ARG A 27 -15.36 -10.20 14.69
N ARG A 28 -14.57 -9.69 15.64
CA ARG A 28 -14.55 -10.21 17.03
C ARG A 28 -15.88 -10.00 17.75
N LEU A 29 -16.55 -8.89 17.50
CA LEU A 29 -17.82 -8.54 18.13
C LEU A 29 -19.05 -9.03 17.33
N ASN A 30 -18.83 -9.73 16.21
CA ASN A 30 -19.88 -10.18 15.30
C ASN A 30 -20.82 -9.05 14.84
N VAL A 31 -20.25 -7.89 14.53
CA VAL A 31 -20.98 -6.70 14.05
C VAL A 31 -20.38 -6.19 12.76
N THR A 32 -21.01 -5.19 12.16
CA THR A 32 -20.48 -4.58 10.93
C THR A 32 -19.43 -3.50 11.24
N PRO A 33 -18.42 -3.30 10.36
CA PRO A 33 -17.46 -2.20 10.48
C PRO A 33 -18.09 -0.80 10.63
N PRO A 34 -19.15 -0.43 9.89
CA PRO A 34 -19.85 0.84 10.13
C PRO A 34 -20.46 0.96 11.53
N THR A 35 -20.94 -0.14 12.13
CA THR A 35 -21.41 -0.13 13.53
C THR A 35 -20.27 0.27 14.48
N ILE A 36 -19.07 -0.29 14.32
CA ILE A 36 -17.90 0.08 15.13
C ILE A 36 -17.53 1.55 14.95
N LYS A 37 -17.52 2.06 13.72
CA LYS A 37 -17.26 3.49 13.44
C LYS A 37 -18.28 4.41 14.11
N TYR A 38 -19.56 4.02 14.09
CA TYR A 38 -20.62 4.77 14.76
C TYR A 38 -20.34 4.89 16.26
N TRP A 39 -19.97 3.79 16.92
CA TRP A 39 -19.67 3.81 18.36
C TRP A 39 -18.39 4.58 18.70
N ILE A 40 -17.31 4.41 17.92
CA ILE A 40 -16.09 5.21 18.08
C ILE A 40 -16.40 6.70 18.05
N LYS A 41 -17.21 7.15 17.07
CA LYS A 41 -17.61 8.56 16.94
C LYS A 41 -18.52 9.01 18.07
N LYS A 42 -19.51 8.19 18.43
CA LYS A 42 -20.50 8.50 19.48
C LYS A 42 -19.86 8.66 20.86
N LEU A 43 -18.85 7.85 21.15
CA LEU A 43 -18.16 7.79 22.44
C LEU A 43 -16.89 8.64 22.47
N LYS A 44 -16.54 9.30 21.36
CA LYS A 44 -15.32 10.09 21.20
C LYS A 44 -14.05 9.33 21.62
N LEU A 45 -13.98 8.03 21.28
CA LEU A 45 -12.82 7.21 21.60
C LEU A 45 -11.60 7.66 20.79
N ASP A 46 -10.43 7.70 21.43
CA ASP A 46 -9.15 7.97 20.77
C ASP A 46 -8.73 6.77 19.91
N TYR A 47 -9.38 6.62 18.76
CA TYR A 47 -9.07 5.58 17.79
C TYR A 47 -8.11 6.13 16.74
N LYS A 48 -6.80 5.95 17.01
CA LYS A 48 -5.74 6.17 16.03
C LYS A 48 -5.70 4.99 15.06
N GLY A 49 -6.72 4.90 14.20
CA GLY A 49 -7.06 3.66 13.53
C GLY A 49 -5.88 2.90 12.93
N GLN A 50 -5.73 1.64 13.31
CA GLN A 50 -4.72 0.79 12.69
C GLN A 50 -5.07 0.59 11.23
N LYS A 51 -4.09 0.91 10.39
CA LYS A 51 -4.22 0.79 8.95
C LYS A 51 -4.10 -0.68 8.58
N SER A 52 -5.21 -1.29 8.15
CA SER A 52 -5.31 -2.72 7.81
C SER A 52 -4.65 -3.09 6.47
N TRP A 53 -3.66 -2.34 6.01
CA TRP A 53 -3.01 -2.68 4.74
C TRP A 53 -2.03 -3.83 4.91
N LYS A 54 -2.16 -4.83 4.01
CA LYS A 54 -1.20 -5.93 3.89
C LYS A 54 0.24 -5.41 3.78
N LEU A 55 0.45 -4.27 3.12
CA LEU A 55 1.77 -3.68 2.91
C LEU A 55 2.49 -3.23 4.20
N ALA A 56 1.82 -2.61 5.18
CA ALA A 56 2.52 -2.27 6.42
C ALA A 56 2.55 -3.41 7.44
N LYS A 57 1.68 -4.42 7.28
CA LYS A 57 1.77 -5.64 8.08
C LYS A 57 2.90 -6.56 7.59
N ASN A 58 3.36 -6.40 6.34
CA ASN A 58 4.37 -7.27 5.74
C ASN A 58 5.58 -6.45 5.22
N PRO A 59 6.69 -6.37 5.99
CA PRO A 59 7.89 -5.64 5.59
C PRO A 59 8.58 -6.23 4.36
N GLU A 60 8.48 -7.54 4.14
CA GLU A 60 9.03 -8.19 2.93
C GLU A 60 8.26 -7.78 1.68
N LEU A 61 6.94 -7.69 1.78
CA LEU A 61 6.07 -7.21 0.70
C LEU A 61 6.42 -5.75 0.35
N LYS A 62 6.71 -4.94 1.37
CA LYS A 62 7.23 -3.59 1.18
C LYS A 62 8.57 -3.62 0.43
N ARG A 63 9.55 -4.42 0.87
CA ARG A 63 10.84 -4.54 0.17
C ARG A 63 10.69 -4.97 -1.29
N LYS A 64 9.85 -5.98 -1.57
CA LYS A 64 9.58 -6.44 -2.95
C LYS A 64 8.92 -5.35 -3.79
N LEU A 65 7.92 -4.65 -3.25
CA LEU A 65 7.29 -3.52 -3.92
C LEU A 65 8.32 -2.45 -4.32
N PHE A 66 9.17 -2.04 -3.38
CA PHE A 66 10.22 -1.05 -3.64
C PHE A 66 11.24 -1.54 -4.67
N LYS A 67 11.67 -2.81 -4.58
CA LYS A 67 12.61 -3.41 -5.54
C LYS A 67 12.03 -3.39 -6.95
N MET A 68 10.79 -3.84 -7.12
CA MET A 68 10.15 -3.89 -8.44
C MET A 68 9.89 -2.50 -9.03
N ILE A 69 9.55 -1.51 -8.18
CA ILE A 69 9.45 -0.10 -8.60
C ILE A 69 10.82 0.42 -9.07
N LYS A 70 11.89 0.15 -8.32
CA LYS A 70 13.28 0.52 -8.69
C LYS A 70 13.74 -0.16 -9.98
N GLU A 71 13.27 -1.37 -10.24
CA GLU A 71 13.50 -2.11 -11.48
C GLU A 71 12.64 -1.60 -12.66
N GLY A 72 11.78 -0.60 -12.46
CA GLY A 72 10.95 0.01 -13.50
C GLY A 72 9.72 -0.80 -13.90
N ASN A 73 9.30 -1.76 -13.07
CA ASN A 73 8.14 -2.59 -13.39
C ASN A 73 6.84 -1.77 -13.39
N SER A 74 5.97 -2.08 -14.35
CA SER A 74 4.65 -1.47 -14.41
C SER A 74 3.77 -1.91 -13.22
N PRO A 75 2.83 -1.07 -12.75
CA PRO A 75 1.91 -1.42 -11.66
C PRO A 75 1.12 -2.72 -11.88
N LYS A 76 0.88 -3.11 -13.14
CA LYS A 76 0.23 -4.38 -13.51
C LYS A 76 1.15 -5.59 -13.26
N GLU A 77 2.43 -5.49 -13.62
CA GLU A 77 3.42 -6.55 -13.41
C GLU A 77 3.70 -6.75 -11.91
N ILE A 78 3.84 -5.64 -11.18
CA ILE A 78 3.97 -5.64 -9.73
C ILE A 78 2.76 -6.30 -9.07
N ALA A 79 1.55 -5.96 -9.53
CA ALA A 79 0.31 -6.54 -9.02
C ALA A 79 0.27 -8.07 -9.22
N LYS A 80 0.64 -8.54 -10.41
CA LYS A 80 0.71 -9.97 -10.75
C LYS A 80 1.73 -10.70 -9.87
N SER A 81 2.93 -10.14 -9.72
CA SER A 81 4.02 -10.72 -8.91
C SER A 81 3.71 -10.75 -7.41
N LEU A 82 3.05 -9.71 -6.90
CA LEU A 82 2.69 -9.61 -5.48
C LEU A 82 1.32 -10.23 -5.15
N GLY A 83 0.61 -10.78 -6.13
CA GLY A 83 -0.71 -11.39 -5.92
C GLY A 83 -1.76 -10.40 -5.40
N VAL A 84 -1.68 -9.14 -5.82
CA VAL A 84 -2.62 -8.08 -5.43
C VAL A 84 -3.21 -7.39 -6.64
N THR A 85 -4.24 -6.57 -6.44
CA THR A 85 -4.83 -5.83 -7.56
C THR A 85 -3.96 -4.63 -7.96
N PRO A 86 -3.93 -4.24 -9.25
CA PRO A 86 -3.21 -3.04 -9.71
C PRO A 86 -3.73 -1.75 -9.06
N LYS A 87 -5.01 -1.73 -8.65
CA LYS A 87 -5.60 -0.63 -7.88
C LYS A 87 -4.96 -0.50 -6.49
N THR A 88 -4.67 -1.63 -5.84
CA THR A 88 -3.94 -1.67 -4.57
C THR A 88 -2.51 -1.14 -4.70
N ILE A 89 -1.80 -1.50 -5.79
CA ILE A 89 -0.45 -1.00 -6.08
C ILE A 89 -0.46 0.52 -6.28
N LYS A 90 -1.33 1.04 -7.14
CA LYS A 90 -1.48 2.50 -7.35
C LYS A 90 -1.79 3.24 -6.05
N TYR A 91 -2.66 2.68 -5.23
CA TYR A 91 -2.99 3.24 -3.92
C TYR A 91 -1.77 3.29 -3.00
N TRP A 92 -0.99 2.21 -2.90
CA TRP A 92 0.23 2.19 -2.08
C TRP A 92 1.26 3.20 -2.55
N ILE A 93 1.51 3.25 -3.86
CA ILE A 93 2.45 4.20 -4.45
C ILE A 93 2.08 5.65 -4.10
N ASN A 94 0.84 6.04 -4.39
CA ASN A 94 0.35 7.39 -4.11
C ASN A 94 0.38 7.72 -2.60
N LYS A 95 0.07 6.71 -1.77
CA LYS A 95 -0.03 6.89 -0.33
C LYS A 95 1.32 7.03 0.37
N PHE A 96 2.30 6.27 -0.07
CA PHE A 96 3.64 6.29 0.53
C PHE A 96 4.55 7.32 -0.14
N ASN A 97 3.99 8.15 -1.04
CA ASN A 97 4.74 9.07 -1.88
C ASN A 97 5.99 8.37 -2.44
N LEU A 98 5.81 7.10 -2.85
CA LEU A 98 6.87 6.36 -3.48
C LEU A 98 7.04 7.05 -4.81
N ASP A 99 8.11 7.81 -4.88
CA ASP A 99 8.43 8.69 -5.98
C ASP A 99 8.44 7.87 -7.27
N LEU A 100 7.26 7.83 -7.89
CA LEU A 100 7.10 7.58 -9.31
C LEU A 100 7.18 8.96 -9.94
N GLU A 101 8.31 9.68 -9.81
CA GLU A 101 8.44 10.89 -10.60
C GLU A 101 8.31 10.50 -12.08
N LYS A 102 7.11 10.83 -12.57
CA LYS A 102 6.67 10.95 -13.96
C LYS A 102 6.46 9.66 -14.73
N VAL A 103 5.48 8.86 -14.28
CA VAL A 103 4.61 8.10 -15.20
C VAL A 103 3.38 8.97 -15.58
N LYS A 104 3.63 10.11 -16.22
CA LYS A 104 2.61 10.87 -16.96
C LYS A 104 3.25 11.45 -18.22
N GLY A 105 2.83 10.94 -19.38
CA GLY A 105 3.11 11.50 -20.70
C GLY A 105 4.37 10.92 -21.36
N GLY A 106 4.18 9.99 -22.30
CA GLY A 106 5.12 9.68 -23.38
C GLY A 106 6.60 9.56 -22.99
N SER A 107 6.94 8.73 -22.00
CA SER A 107 8.35 8.47 -21.67
C SER A 107 9.04 7.80 -22.85
N LYS A 108 9.83 8.56 -23.63
CA LYS A 108 10.63 8.04 -24.73
C LYS A 108 11.48 6.87 -24.22
N LEU A 109 11.36 5.72 -24.90
CA LEU A 109 12.24 4.59 -24.68
C LEU A 109 13.54 4.89 -25.41
N GLN A 110 14.64 4.90 -24.68
CA GLN A 110 15.98 4.99 -25.24
C GLN A 110 16.62 3.62 -25.25
N ARG A 111 17.30 3.29 -26.34
CA ARG A 111 18.12 2.09 -26.41
C ARG A 111 19.40 2.35 -25.63
N CYS A 112 19.68 1.50 -24.64
CA CYS A 112 20.96 1.52 -23.96
C CYS A 112 22.08 1.34 -25.00
N PRO A 113 23.09 2.24 -25.03
CA PRO A 113 24.17 2.18 -26.00
C PRO A 113 25.10 0.97 -25.83
N ILE A 114 25.01 0.27 -24.69
CA ILE A 114 25.94 -0.84 -24.36
C ILE A 114 25.27 -2.20 -24.55
N CYS A 115 24.09 -2.41 -23.94
CA CYS A 115 23.40 -3.69 -24.04
C CYS A 115 22.20 -3.69 -25.00
N GLY A 116 21.90 -2.56 -25.66
CA GLY A 116 20.82 -2.49 -26.64
C GLY A 116 19.40 -2.59 -26.07
N LYS A 117 19.24 -2.71 -24.74
CA LYS A 117 17.92 -2.79 -24.08
C LYS A 117 17.17 -1.47 -24.21
N LEU A 118 15.86 -1.55 -24.44
CA LEU A 118 14.99 -0.38 -24.40
C LEU A 118 14.68 -0.04 -22.95
N ILE A 119 15.18 1.10 -22.49
CA ILE A 119 15.02 1.61 -21.13
C ILE A 119 14.29 2.96 -21.24
N HIS A 120 13.42 3.26 -20.27
CA HIS A 120 12.85 4.61 -20.21
C HIS A 120 13.96 5.64 -19.99
N GLU A 121 13.90 6.76 -20.73
CA GLU A 121 14.89 7.83 -20.71
C GLU A 121 15.31 8.24 -19.29
N TYR A 122 14.34 8.45 -18.39
CA TYR A 122 14.59 8.86 -17.00
C TYR A 122 15.33 7.80 -16.16
N ASN A 123 15.35 6.54 -16.60
CA ASN A 123 16.07 5.44 -15.95
C ASN A 123 17.38 5.08 -16.66
N LEU A 124 17.69 5.69 -17.82
CA LEU A 124 18.86 5.30 -18.61
C LEU A 124 20.17 5.54 -17.85
N GLN A 125 20.31 6.70 -17.21
CA GLN A 125 21.52 7.03 -16.43
C GLN A 125 21.73 6.06 -15.26
N LEU A 126 20.64 5.70 -14.57
CA LEU A 126 20.69 4.73 -13.49
C LEU A 126 21.07 3.32 -14.02
N HIS A 127 20.56 2.94 -15.18
CA HIS A 127 20.90 1.68 -15.83
C HIS A 127 22.38 1.62 -16.24
N LEU A 128 22.92 2.68 -16.84
CA LEU A 128 24.34 2.78 -17.19
C LEU A 128 25.24 2.63 -15.95
N ARG A 129 24.88 3.30 -14.86
CA ARG A 129 25.62 3.22 -13.60
C ARG A 129 25.54 1.83 -12.94
N LEU A 130 24.37 1.21 -12.89
CA LEU A 130 24.19 -0.01 -12.10
C LEU A 130 24.47 -1.30 -12.87
N VAL A 131 24.27 -1.31 -14.19
CA VAL A 131 24.45 -2.51 -15.03
C VAL A 131 25.78 -2.52 -15.76
N HIS A 132 26.29 -1.33 -16.11
CA HIS A 132 27.55 -1.19 -16.83
C HIS A 132 28.66 -0.54 -15.99
N ASN A 133 28.38 -0.24 -14.72
CA ASN A 133 29.30 0.42 -13.78
C ASN A 133 29.89 1.73 -14.32
N ILE A 134 29.14 2.42 -15.19
CA ILE A 134 29.58 3.69 -15.76
C ILE A 134 29.16 4.81 -14.82
N SER A 135 30.15 5.41 -14.18
CA SER A 135 29.97 6.68 -13.48
C SER A 135 30.15 7.79 -14.52
N GLY A 136 29.08 8.55 -14.76
CA GLY A 136 29.17 9.85 -15.44
C GLY A 136 29.68 10.90 -14.48
#